data_AF-A0A484B2D7-F1
#
_entry.id   AF-A0A484B2D7-F1
#
_cell.length_a   1.000
_cell.length_b   1.000
_cell.length_c   1.000
_cell.angle_alpha   90.00
_cell.angle_beta   90.00
_cell.angle_gamma   90.00
#
_symmetry.space_group_name_H-M   'P 1'
#
loop_
_entity.id
_entity.type
_entity.pdbx_description
1 polymer ?
#
loop_
_entity_poly.entity_id
_entity_poly.type
_entity_poly.pdbx_seq_one_letter_code
_entity_poly.pdbx_strand_id
1 'polypeptide(L)'
;MQKKLSTIIFLQLRQRTGFDISGYIDYEDSLRLNSLQMIGCTNWQAVFEGRILLRPKHSDLSFYDWHSGSVFFNNTSNYDVMHMGISLLFKYKGDLKFIPVTVGDGAFKENVKRTEILSPLYGMVVLYDHIVRKAT
;
A
#
# COMPACT_ATOMS: atom_id res chain seq x y z
N MET A 1 -13.58 23.31 1.57
CA MET A 1 -13.50 22.07 2.38
C MET A 1 -12.29 21.28 1.89
N GLN A 2 -11.28 21.03 2.73
CA GLN A 2 -10.06 20.33 2.31
C GLN A 2 -10.37 18.84 2.09
N LYS A 3 -10.17 18.35 0.86
CA LYS A 3 -10.29 16.93 0.53
C LYS A 3 -9.10 16.20 1.16
N LYS A 4 -9.34 15.17 1.98
CA LYS A 4 -8.28 14.31 2.54
C LYS A 4 -7.94 13.24 1.48
N LEU A 5 -6.67 13.13 1.14
CA LEU A 5 -6.15 12.08 0.27
C LEU A 5 -5.66 10.92 1.12
N SER A 6 -6.11 9.70 0.82
CA SER A 6 -5.57 8.47 1.41
C SER A 6 -4.91 7.66 0.29
N THR A 7 -3.65 7.29 0.48
CA THR A 7 -2.82 6.68 -0.57
C THR A 7 -2.35 5.31 -0.12
N ILE A 8 -2.54 4.31 -0.96
CA ILE A 8 -1.89 3.00 -0.85
C ILE A 8 -0.74 2.94 -1.86
N ILE A 9 0.44 2.54 -1.39
CA ILE A 9 1.62 2.35 -2.22
C ILE A 9 1.79 0.86 -2.49
N PHE A 10 1.68 0.44 -3.74
CA PHE A 10 2.21 -0.84 -4.16
C PHE A 10 3.67 -0.71 -4.54
N LEU A 11 4.48 -1.63 -4.06
CA LEU A 11 5.91 -1.70 -4.33
C LEU A 11 6.30 -3.14 -4.62
N GLN A 12 6.99 -3.38 -5.74
CA GLN A 12 7.65 -4.65 -6.05
C GLN A 12 9.16 -4.43 -6.13
N LEU A 13 9.92 -5.02 -5.21
CA LEU A 13 11.35 -4.79 -5.06
C LEU A 13 12.15 -6.07 -5.35
N ARG A 14 13.11 -5.97 -6.27
CA ARG A 14 14.12 -7.00 -6.53
C ARG A 14 15.08 -7.11 -5.35
N GLN A 15 15.21 -8.30 -4.76
CA GLN A 15 16.18 -8.54 -3.70
C GLN A 15 17.53 -9.02 -4.24
N ARG A 16 18.59 -8.92 -3.42
CA ARG A 16 19.92 -9.44 -3.75
C ARG A 16 19.94 -10.96 -3.97
N THR A 17 18.98 -11.69 -3.40
CA THR A 17 18.78 -13.12 -3.61
C THR A 17 18.32 -13.46 -5.02
N GLY A 18 17.92 -12.47 -5.82
CA GLY A 18 17.37 -12.65 -7.16
C GLY A 18 15.86 -12.88 -7.18
N PHE A 19 15.20 -12.96 -6.03
CA PHE A 19 13.73 -13.03 -5.91
C PHE A 19 13.13 -11.70 -5.50
N ASP A 20 11.89 -11.47 -5.88
CA ASP A 20 11.19 -10.23 -5.57
C ASP A 20 10.43 -10.36 -4.24
N ILE A 21 10.15 -9.21 -3.64
CA ILE A 21 9.06 -9.06 -2.66
C ILE A 21 8.12 -8.00 -3.19
N SER A 22 6.83 -8.15 -2.92
CA SER A 22 5.86 -7.10 -3.21
C SER A 22 4.89 -6.89 -2.06
N GLY A 23 4.24 -5.73 -2.03
CA GLY A 23 3.21 -5.47 -1.04
C GLY A 23 2.51 -4.15 -1.24
N TYR A 24 1.37 -4.01 -0.56
CA TYR A 24 0.57 -2.79 -0.50
C TYR A 24 0.77 -2.16 0.87
N ILE A 25 1.17 -0.89 0.89
CA ILE A 25 1.49 -0.13 2.11
C ILE A 25 0.43 0.97 2.27
N ASP A 26 -0.27 0.98 3.40
CA ASP A 26 -1.05 2.14 3.83
C ASP A 26 -0.08 3.26 4.21
N TYR A 27 0.03 4.28 3.37
CA TYR A 27 1.06 5.29 3.54
C TYR A 27 0.86 6.13 4.80
N GLU A 28 -0.39 6.51 5.09
CA GLU A 28 -0.72 7.30 6.29
C GLU A 28 -0.45 6.49 7.56
N ASP A 29 -0.89 5.24 7.62
CA ASP A 29 -0.65 4.37 8.77
C ASP A 29 0.85 4.12 8.98
N SER A 30 1.59 3.84 7.90
CA SER A 30 3.04 3.61 7.97
C SER A 30 3.81 4.83 8.50
N LEU A 31 3.45 6.04 8.04
CA LEU A 31 4.02 7.30 8.54
C LEU A 31 3.69 7.52 10.02
N ARG A 32 2.44 7.25 10.42
CA ARG A 32 1.98 7.39 11.81
C ARG A 32 2.68 6.42 12.75
N LEU A 33 2.88 5.16 12.35
CA LEU A 33 3.62 4.19 13.14
C LEU A 33 5.09 4.61 13.33
N ASN A 34 5.71 5.22 12.31
CA ASN A 34 7.05 5.78 12.42
C ASN A 34 7.13 7.00 13.33
N SER A 35 6.16 7.92 13.28
CA SER A 35 6.15 9.08 14.18
C SER A 35 5.97 8.69 15.65
N LEU A 36 5.26 7.58 15.90
CA LEU A 36 5.11 6.96 17.22
C LEU A 36 6.29 6.06 17.61
N GLN A 37 7.32 5.93 16.77
CA GLN A 37 8.50 5.09 17.00
C GLN A 37 8.16 3.62 17.34
N MET A 38 7.10 3.10 16.72
CA MET A 38 6.66 1.73 16.95
C MET A 38 7.74 0.73 16.53
N ILE A 39 7.92 -0.34 17.31
CA ILE A 39 8.89 -1.40 16.98
C ILE A 39 8.53 -2.02 15.61
N GLY A 40 9.53 -2.13 14.73
CA GLY A 40 9.36 -2.71 13.40
C GLY A 40 8.71 -1.80 12.35
N CYS A 41 8.46 -0.51 12.65
CA CYS A 41 7.95 0.45 11.67
C CYS A 41 8.99 0.78 10.58
N THR A 42 8.51 1.33 9.46
CA THR A 42 9.38 1.85 8.40
C THR A 42 10.09 3.11 8.90
N ASN A 43 11.43 3.15 8.89
CA ASN A 43 12.18 4.39 9.15
C ASN A 43 12.08 5.34 7.95
N TRP A 44 11.01 6.13 7.92
CA TRP A 44 10.74 7.05 6.81
C TRP A 44 11.77 8.16 6.67
N GLN A 45 12.40 8.59 7.77
CA GLN A 45 13.47 9.59 7.69
C GLN A 45 14.63 9.05 6.84
N ALA A 46 15.12 7.85 7.15
CA ALA A 46 16.19 7.20 6.40
C ALA A 46 15.80 6.86 4.96
N VAL A 47 14.51 6.57 4.70
CA VAL A 47 13.99 6.40 3.32
C VAL A 47 14.08 7.72 2.55
N PHE A 48 13.62 8.83 3.14
CA PHE A 48 13.64 10.13 2.48
C PHE A 48 15.05 10.69 2.25
N GLU A 49 15.99 10.41 3.16
CA GLU A 49 17.40 10.77 2.99
C GLU A 49 18.15 9.79 2.06
N GLY A 50 17.48 8.77 1.53
CA GLY A 50 18.08 7.76 0.63
C GLY A 50 19.09 6.83 1.31
N ARG A 51 19.12 6.77 2.64
CA ARG A 51 20.00 5.88 3.40
C ARG A 51 19.55 4.42 3.36
N ILE A 52 18.24 4.19 3.25
CA ILE A 52 17.66 2.87 3.07
C ILE A 52 16.60 2.90 1.96
N LEU A 53 16.37 1.74 1.34
CA LEU A 53 15.23 1.55 0.44
C LEU A 53 13.95 1.32 1.26
N LEU A 54 12.83 1.89 0.79
CA LEU A 54 11.50 1.44 1.20
C LEU A 54 11.35 -0.05 0.86
N ARG A 55 10.83 -0.83 1.81
CA ARG A 55 10.61 -2.27 1.65
C ARG A 55 9.21 -2.64 2.13
N PRO A 56 8.47 -3.47 1.39
CA PRO A 56 7.28 -4.13 1.91
C PRO A 56 7.64 -5.00 3.12
N LYS A 57 6.74 -5.05 4.10
CA LYS A 57 6.88 -5.81 5.34
C LYS A 57 5.65 -6.69 5.56
N HIS A 58 5.82 -7.75 6.34
CA HIS A 58 4.72 -8.67 6.67
C HIS A 58 3.56 -8.00 7.43
N SER A 59 3.77 -6.81 7.99
CA SER A 59 2.75 -6.02 8.69
C SER A 59 1.99 -5.03 7.81
N ASP A 60 2.40 -4.85 6.55
CA ASP A 60 1.72 -3.94 5.62
C ASP A 60 0.38 -4.56 5.14
N LEU A 61 -0.46 -3.80 4.42
CA LEU A 61 -1.81 -4.25 4.02
C LEU A 61 -1.79 -5.59 3.30
N SER A 62 -0.78 -5.79 2.46
CA SER A 62 -0.36 -7.12 2.08
C SER A 62 1.14 -7.21 1.85
N PHE A 63 1.66 -8.42 1.96
CA PHE A 63 3.03 -8.77 1.60
C PHE A 63 3.03 -10.08 0.83
N TYR A 64 3.88 -10.17 -0.18
CA TYR A 64 4.11 -11.38 -0.95
C TYR A 64 5.61 -11.60 -1.16
N ASP A 65 6.09 -12.79 -0.79
CA ASP A 65 7.44 -13.26 -1.09
C ASP A 65 7.41 -14.16 -2.32
N TRP A 66 8.03 -13.71 -3.41
CA TRP A 66 8.05 -14.43 -4.68
C TRP A 66 8.95 -15.67 -4.65
N HIS A 67 9.83 -15.80 -3.65
CA HIS A 67 10.65 -17.00 -3.49
C HIS A 67 9.85 -18.15 -2.88
N SER A 68 9.21 -17.90 -1.73
CA SER A 68 8.48 -18.92 -0.99
C SER A 68 7.01 -19.04 -1.41
N GLY A 69 6.46 -18.05 -2.11
CA GLY A 69 5.04 -17.93 -2.40
C GLY A 69 4.20 -17.53 -1.18
N SER A 70 4.82 -17.15 -0.08
CA SER A 70 4.13 -16.76 1.16
C SER A 70 3.40 -15.43 0.99
N VAL A 71 2.17 -15.36 1.50
CA VAL A 71 1.34 -14.16 1.47
C VAL A 71 0.85 -13.79 2.87
N PHE A 72 0.83 -12.50 3.18
CA PHE A 72 0.30 -11.95 4.43
C PHE A 72 -0.67 -10.81 4.10
N PHE A 73 -1.72 -10.69 4.90
CA PHE A 73 -2.74 -9.65 4.79
C PHE A 73 -3.03 -9.08 6.17
N ASN A 74 -3.07 -7.75 6.30
CA ASN A 74 -3.28 -7.09 7.59
C ASN A 74 -4.22 -5.90 7.44
N ASN A 75 -5.18 -5.78 8.34
CA ASN A 75 -5.96 -4.54 8.47
C ASN A 75 -5.09 -3.46 9.13
N THR A 76 -5.23 -2.21 8.69
CA THR A 76 -4.55 -1.04 9.29
C THR A 76 -5.54 -0.16 10.03
N SER A 77 -5.11 1.00 10.55
CA SER A 77 -6.08 1.96 11.11
C SER A 77 -7.04 2.52 10.07
N ASN A 78 -6.66 2.54 8.79
CA ASN A 78 -7.43 3.21 7.74
C ASN A 78 -8.16 2.23 6.81
N TYR A 79 -7.68 1.00 6.66
CA TYR A 79 -8.24 0.05 5.71
C TYR A 79 -8.52 -1.32 6.33
N ASP A 80 -9.58 -1.96 5.85
CA ASP A 80 -9.81 -3.40 5.98
C ASP A 80 -9.43 -4.09 4.67
N VAL A 81 -8.70 -5.20 4.76
CA VAL A 81 -8.38 -6.06 3.62
C VAL A 81 -9.60 -6.89 3.26
N MET A 82 -9.98 -6.85 1.99
CA MET A 82 -11.18 -7.50 1.47
C MET A 82 -10.84 -8.37 0.28
N HIS A 83 -11.53 -9.50 0.15
CA HIS A 83 -11.42 -10.39 -0.99
C HIS A 83 -12.77 -10.49 -1.70
N MET A 84 -12.78 -10.32 -3.02
CA MET A 84 -13.96 -10.55 -3.87
C MET A 84 -13.59 -11.60 -4.92
N GLY A 85 -13.86 -12.87 -4.59
CA GLY A 85 -13.34 -14.00 -5.35
C GLY A 85 -11.81 -14.02 -5.32
N ILE A 86 -11.18 -13.96 -6.49
CA ILE A 86 -9.72 -13.89 -6.65
C ILE A 86 -9.16 -12.46 -6.54
N SER A 87 -10.03 -11.43 -6.46
CA SER A 87 -9.59 -10.04 -6.44
C SER A 87 -9.32 -9.55 -5.02
N LEU A 88 -8.18 -8.88 -4.85
CA LEU A 88 -7.85 -8.12 -3.64
C LEU A 88 -8.45 -6.72 -3.73
N LEU A 89 -9.11 -6.27 -2.67
CA LEU A 89 -9.61 -4.91 -2.49
C LEU A 89 -9.27 -4.42 -1.08
N PHE A 90 -9.21 -3.10 -0.92
CA PHE A 90 -9.11 -2.48 0.40
C PHE A 90 -10.34 -1.63 0.66
N LYS A 91 -11.01 -1.83 1.79
CA LYS A 91 -12.13 -0.98 2.18
C LYS A 91 -11.61 0.13 3.09
N TYR A 92 -11.72 1.38 2.66
CA TYR A 92 -11.38 2.52 3.50
C TYR A 92 -12.41 2.65 4.63
N LYS A 93 -11.95 2.70 5.88
CA LYS A 93 -12.80 2.71 7.07
C LYS A 93 -13.57 4.02 7.24
N GLY A 94 -12.99 5.13 6.81
CA GLY A 94 -13.58 6.46 7.04
C GLY A 94 -14.84 6.75 6.24
N ASP A 95 -15.00 6.15 5.06
CA ASP A 95 -16.18 6.37 4.19
C ASP A 95 -16.75 5.08 3.58
N LEU A 96 -16.24 3.93 4.03
CA LEU A 96 -16.65 2.58 3.64
C LEU A 96 -16.49 2.27 2.15
N LYS A 97 -15.75 3.08 1.38
CA LYS A 97 -15.51 2.84 -0.04
C LYS A 97 -14.47 1.74 -0.28
N PHE A 98 -14.74 0.93 -1.29
CA PHE A 98 -13.82 -0.10 -1.76
C PHE A 98 -12.83 0.49 -2.76
N ILE A 99 -11.55 0.18 -2.56
CA ILE A 99 -10.40 0.56 -3.36
C ILE A 99 -9.92 -0.69 -4.09
N PRO A 100 -10.23 -0.83 -5.39
CA PRO A 100 -9.75 -1.96 -6.18
C PRO A 100 -8.27 -1.76 -6.52
N VAL A 101 -7.49 -2.85 -6.46
CA VAL A 101 -6.06 -2.80 -6.80
C VAL A 101 -5.65 -3.60 -8.03
N THR A 102 -6.58 -4.35 -8.62
CA THR A 102 -6.38 -5.10 -9.86
C THR A 102 -6.32 -4.17 -11.09
N VAL A 103 -5.62 -4.61 -12.13
CA VAL A 103 -5.49 -3.87 -13.40
C VAL A 103 -6.74 -4.13 -14.25
N GLY A 104 -7.58 -3.12 -14.47
CA GLY A 104 -8.71 -3.20 -15.41
C GLY A 104 -9.89 -2.30 -15.07
N ASP A 105 -10.85 -2.25 -16.01
CA ASP A 105 -12.16 -1.64 -15.80
C ASP A 105 -13.01 -2.55 -14.89
N GLY A 106 -12.80 -2.42 -13.58
CA GLY A 106 -13.49 -3.17 -12.54
C GLY A 106 -14.51 -2.35 -11.75
N ALA A 107 -15.26 -3.03 -10.89
CA ALA A 107 -16.12 -2.38 -9.90
C ALA A 107 -15.28 -1.42 -9.02
N PHE A 108 -15.88 -0.29 -8.64
CA PHE A 108 -15.31 0.70 -7.71
C PHE A 108 -14.10 1.50 -8.25
N LYS A 109 -13.79 1.43 -9.55
CA LYS A 109 -12.67 2.16 -10.17
C LYS A 109 -12.74 3.67 -9.94
N GLU A 110 -13.95 4.23 -9.85
CA GLU A 110 -14.21 5.65 -9.58
C GLU A 110 -13.80 6.11 -8.18
N ASN A 111 -13.54 5.17 -7.26
CA ASN A 111 -13.09 5.49 -5.91
C ASN A 111 -11.56 5.67 -5.82
N VAL A 112 -10.81 5.33 -6.87
CA VAL A 112 -9.35 5.32 -6.84
C VAL A 112 -8.74 5.89 -8.12
N LYS A 113 -7.73 6.74 -7.97
CA LYS A 113 -6.82 7.10 -9.06
C LYS A 113 -5.59 6.22 -8.97
N ARG A 114 -5.36 5.40 -10.00
CA ARG A 114 -4.17 4.55 -10.10
C ARG A 114 -3.08 5.24 -10.92
N THR A 115 -1.89 5.39 -10.36
CA THR A 115 -0.73 6.00 -11.01
C THR A 115 0.45 5.04 -10.98
N GLU A 116 0.86 4.54 -12.15
CA GLU A 116 2.06 3.71 -12.28
C GLU A 116 3.30 4.59 -12.44
N ILE A 117 4.37 4.22 -11.75
CA ILE A 117 5.66 4.92 -11.76
C ILE A 117 6.75 3.88 -11.96
N LEU A 118 7.50 4.01 -13.05
CA LEU A 118 8.73 3.23 -13.26
C LEU A 118 9.88 3.95 -12.55
N SER A 119 10.25 3.44 -11.38
CA SER A 119 11.32 3.99 -10.56
C SER A 119 12.66 3.31 -10.87
N PRO A 120 13.74 4.07 -11.13
CA PRO A 120 15.08 3.50 -11.24
C PRO A 120 15.56 2.82 -9.95
N LEU A 121 15.04 3.24 -8.79
CA LEU A 121 15.41 2.72 -7.47
C LEU A 121 14.61 1.47 -7.09
N TYR A 122 13.33 1.44 -7.46
CA TYR A 122 12.35 0.50 -6.92
C TYR A 122 11.74 -0.43 -7.98
N GLY A 123 12.01 -0.22 -9.27
CA GLY A 123 11.25 -0.89 -10.34
C GLY A 123 9.84 -0.32 -10.42
N MET A 124 8.82 -1.20 -10.49
CA MET A 124 7.44 -0.77 -10.60
C MET A 124 6.87 -0.35 -9.23
N VAL A 125 6.44 0.90 -9.15
CA VAL A 125 5.68 1.46 -8.02
C VAL A 125 4.30 1.85 -8.55
N VAL A 126 3.24 1.58 -7.78
CA VAL A 126 1.89 2.02 -8.14
C VAL A 126 1.26 2.73 -6.97
N LEU A 127 0.75 3.93 -7.20
CA LEU A 127 0.00 4.70 -6.22
C LEU A 127 -1.49 4.52 -6.46
N TYR A 128 -2.22 4.19 -5.40
CA TYR A 128 -3.68 4.08 -5.38
C TYR A 128 -4.22 5.19 -4.49
N ASP A 129 -4.61 6.28 -5.13
CA ASP A 129 -5.02 7.53 -4.49
C ASP A 129 -6.55 7.57 -4.34
N HIS A 130 -7.02 7.56 -3.10
CA HIS A 130 -8.43 7.68 -2.74
C HIS A 130 -8.74 9.06 -2.16
N ILE A 131 -9.67 9.79 -2.79
CA ILE A 131 -10.19 11.05 -2.26
C ILE A 131 -11.31 10.73 -1.27
N VAL A 132 -11.00 10.88 0.02
CA VAL A 132 -11.94 10.56 1.11
C VAL A 132 -13.12 11.51 1.06
N ARG A 133 -14.32 10.93 1.03
CA ARG A 133 -15.57 11.69 1.13
C ARG A 133 -15.95 11.75 2.60
N LYS A 134 -16.12 12.95 3.16
CA LYS A 134 -16.72 13.04 4.50
C LYS A 134 -18.15 12.50 4.42
N ALA A 135 -18.55 11.71 5.41
CA ALA A 135 -19.97 11.45 5.63
C ALA A 135 -20.67 12.80 5.75
N THR A 136 -21.65 13.04 4.87
CA THR A 136 -22.60 14.14 5.00
C THR A 136 -23.46 13.95 6.24
#